data_AF-A0A497JYK9-F1
#
_entry.id   AF-A0A497JYK9-F1
#
_cell.length_a   1.000
_cell.length_b   1.000
_cell.length_c   1.000
_cell.angle_alpha   90.00
_cell.angle_beta   90.00
_cell.angle_gamma   90.00
#
_symmetry.space_group_name_H-M   'P 1'
#
loop_
_entity.id
_entity.type
_entity.pdbx_description
1 polymer ?
#
loop_
_entity_poly.entity_id
_entity_poly.type
_entity_poly.pdbx_seq_one_letter_code
_entity_poly.pdbx_strand_id
1 'polypeptide(L)'
;MYSSPLGLITVLEGGLQVNPMSLKDAISEVSEGFDGVLGVSIKHLDTGENAGIRGRTIFPTASVFKVPVIVEYFRQMDAGKLNPDEVHYLTDADKVPGSGILKELTEGMPVT
;
A
#
# COMPACT_ATOMS: atom_id res chain seq x y z
N MET A 1 -27.52 8.01 -8.63
CA MET A 1 -27.49 9.14 -9.59
C MET A 1 -26.02 9.39 -9.87
N TYR A 2 -25.47 8.86 -10.96
CA TYR A 2 -24.04 8.99 -11.27
C TYR A 2 -23.80 10.36 -11.90
N SER A 3 -23.11 11.23 -11.16
CA SER A 3 -22.55 12.47 -11.68
C SER A 3 -21.20 12.14 -12.34
N SER A 4 -21.07 12.46 -13.62
CA SER A 4 -19.83 12.34 -14.39
C SER A 4 -18.78 13.34 -13.89
N PRO A 5 -17.46 13.04 -13.86
CA PRO A 5 -16.41 13.91 -13.35
C PRO A 5 -15.97 14.97 -14.38
N LEU A 6 -16.91 15.47 -15.19
CA LEU A 6 -16.63 16.58 -16.10
C LEU A 6 -16.37 17.82 -15.24
N GLY A 7 -15.11 18.24 -15.20
CA GLY A 7 -14.61 19.35 -14.40
C GLY A 7 -15.54 20.56 -14.43
N LEU A 8 -15.66 21.22 -13.28
CA LEU A 8 -16.53 22.37 -13.06
C LEU A 8 -16.20 23.48 -14.08
N ILE A 9 -17.05 23.64 -15.11
CA ILE A 9 -16.94 24.75 -16.06
C ILE A 9 -17.51 25.98 -15.36
N THR A 10 -16.64 26.88 -14.88
CA THR A 10 -17.06 28.22 -14.45
C THR A 10 -16.94 29.16 -15.64
N VAL A 11 -18.06 29.73 -16.07
CA VAL A 11 -18.08 30.78 -17.09
C VAL A 11 -17.83 32.12 -16.39
N LEU A 12 -16.59 32.60 -16.42
CA LEU A 12 -16.28 34.00 -16.18
C LEU A 12 -16.21 34.72 -17.53
N GLU A 13 -16.56 36.00 -17.57
CA GLU A 13 -16.49 36.84 -18.76
C GLU A 13 -15.06 36.81 -19.34
N GLY A 14 -14.80 35.94 -20.32
CA GLY A 14 -13.45 35.75 -20.87
C GLY A 14 -13.08 34.40 -21.51
N GLY A 15 -13.99 33.42 -21.57
CA GLY A 15 -13.77 32.15 -22.30
C GLY A 15 -13.83 30.90 -21.43
N LEU A 16 -13.96 29.74 -22.07
CA LEU A 16 -13.99 28.42 -21.43
C LEU A 16 -12.62 28.13 -20.77
N GLN A 17 -12.53 28.27 -19.46
CA GLN A 17 -11.39 27.74 -18.70
C GLN A 17 -11.75 26.37 -18.13
N VAL A 18 -11.12 25.32 -18.67
CA VAL A 18 -11.09 24.02 -18.02
C VAL A 18 -9.98 24.09 -16.98
N ASN A 19 -10.34 24.19 -15.70
CA ASN A 19 -9.36 23.97 -14.63
C ASN A 19 -9.10 22.46 -14.54
N PRO A 20 -7.89 21.98 -14.87
CA PRO A 20 -7.57 20.58 -14.69
C PRO A 20 -7.70 20.24 -13.20
N MET A 21 -8.48 19.21 -12.90
CA MET A 21 -8.65 18.71 -11.53
C MET A 21 -7.29 18.36 -10.94
N SER A 22 -7.00 18.82 -9.73
CA SER A 22 -5.75 18.43 -9.07
C SER A 22 -5.82 16.97 -8.62
N LEU A 23 -4.66 16.32 -8.49
CA LEU A 23 -4.58 14.95 -7.97
C LEU A 23 -5.25 14.81 -6.59
N LYS A 24 -5.14 15.84 -5.74
CA LYS A 24 -5.79 15.85 -4.43
C LYS A 24 -7.32 15.88 -4.53
N ASP A 25 -7.85 16.65 -5.48
CA ASP A 25 -9.30 16.75 -5.69
C ASP A 25 -9.86 15.42 -6.20
N ALA A 26 -9.16 14.79 -7.16
CA ALA A 26 -9.52 13.47 -7.66
C ALA A 26 -9.53 12.40 -6.56
N ILE A 27 -8.55 12.42 -5.65
CA ILE A 27 -8.49 11.50 -4.50
C ILE A 27 -9.63 11.79 -3.51
N SER A 28 -9.99 13.06 -3.32
CA SER A 28 -11.04 13.47 -2.39
C SER A 28 -12.42 13.04 -2.89
N GLU A 29 -12.70 13.20 -4.18
CA GLU A 29 -13.95 12.75 -4.82
C GLU A 29 -14.16 11.23 -4.64
N VAL A 30 -13.11 10.43 -4.87
CA VAL A 30 -13.15 8.97 -4.64
C VAL A 30 -13.38 8.64 -3.16
N SER A 31 -12.78 9.42 -2.25
CA SER A 31 -12.95 9.21 -0.80
C SER A 31 -14.35 9.51 -0.31
N GLU A 32 -15.08 10.44 -0.92
CA GLU A 32 -16.45 10.81 -0.52
C GLU A 32 -17.46 9.73 -0.89
N GLY A 33 -17.22 9.00 -1.99
CA GLY A 33 -18.05 7.88 -2.41
C GLY A 33 -17.74 6.54 -1.70
N PHE A 34 -16.73 6.49 -0.83
CA PHE A 34 -16.29 5.27 -0.17
C PHE A 34 -16.97 5.08 1.19
N ASP A 35 -17.64 3.95 1.38
CA ASP A 35 -18.21 3.55 2.68
C ASP A 35 -17.11 3.03 3.62
N GLY A 36 -16.38 3.96 4.21
CA GLY A 36 -15.28 3.69 5.13
C GLY A 36 -14.32 4.87 5.26
N VAL A 37 -13.16 4.64 5.90
CA VAL A 37 -12.10 5.65 6.02
C VAL A 37 -10.99 5.34 5.03
N LEU A 38 -10.82 6.21 4.03
CA LEU A 38 -9.71 6.13 3.07
C LEU A 38 -8.57 7.07 3.48
N GLY A 39 -7.36 6.53 3.55
CA GLY A 39 -6.11 7.27 3.67
C GLY A 39 -5.23 7.03 2.46
N VAL A 40 -4.69 8.11 1.88
CA VAL A 40 -3.81 8.08 0.71
C VAL A 40 -2.62 9.01 0.98
N SER A 41 -1.42 8.52 0.72
CA SER A 41 -0.18 9.30 0.78
C SER A 41 0.64 9.02 -0.47
N ILE A 42 0.92 10.05 -1.25
CA ILE A 42 1.68 9.98 -2.50
C ILE A 42 2.85 10.94 -2.37
N LYS A 43 4.04 10.46 -2.72
CA LYS A 43 5.26 11.25 -2.78
C LYS A 43 5.94 11.03 -4.12
N HIS A 44 6.18 12.09 -4.86
CA HIS A 44 7.08 12.07 -6.00
C HIS A 44 8.52 11.98 -5.46
N LEU A 45 9.26 10.93 -5.84
CA LEU A 45 10.58 10.68 -5.23
C LEU A 45 11.64 11.68 -5.71
N ASP A 46 11.61 12.11 -6.96
CA ASP A 46 12.62 13.06 -7.49
C ASP A 46 12.39 14.51 -7.04
N THR A 47 11.16 15.02 -7.16
CA THR A 47 10.82 16.41 -6.81
C THR A 47 10.49 16.60 -5.33
N GLY A 48 10.13 15.53 -4.63
CA GLY A 48 9.67 15.58 -3.23
C GLY A 48 8.26 16.13 -3.06
N GLU A 49 7.53 16.42 -4.15
CA GLU A 49 6.13 16.83 -4.10
C GLU A 49 5.24 15.74 -3.49
N ASN A 50 4.18 16.16 -2.77
CA ASN A 50 3.30 15.22 -2.08
C ASN A 50 1.83 15.57 -2.33
N ALA A 51 0.98 14.55 -2.37
CA ALA A 51 -0.46 14.68 -2.44
C ALA A 51 -1.12 13.56 -1.61
N GLY A 52 -2.35 13.79 -1.15
CA GLY A 52 -3.09 12.77 -0.42
C GLY A 52 -4.07 13.32 0.61
N ILE A 53 -4.74 12.40 1.28
CA ILE A 53 -5.74 12.65 2.33
C ILE A 53 -5.45 11.72 3.51
N ARG A 54 -5.60 12.23 4.74
CA ARG A 54 -5.45 11.43 5.98
C ARG A 54 -4.11 10.65 6.07
N GLY A 55 -3.03 11.15 5.47
CA GLY A 55 -1.74 10.45 5.39
C GLY A 55 -1.01 10.22 6.73
N ARG A 56 -1.53 10.76 7.84
CA ARG A 56 -1.02 10.55 9.21
C ARG A 56 -1.95 9.72 10.09
N THR A 57 -3.09 9.27 9.55
CA THR A 57 -4.02 8.40 10.28
C THR A 57 -3.44 6.98 10.36
N ILE A 58 -3.63 6.32 11.50
CA ILE A 58 -3.19 4.94 11.71
C ILE A 58 -4.23 3.99 11.11
N PHE A 59 -3.77 3.04 10.29
CA PHE A 59 -4.61 2.00 9.68
C PHE A 59 -4.07 0.60 10.03
N PRO A 60 -4.93 -0.42 10.12
CA PRO A 60 -4.47 -1.81 10.13
C PRO A 60 -3.61 -2.09 8.90
N THR A 61 -2.40 -2.58 9.10
CA THR A 61 -1.45 -2.79 8.01
C THR A 61 -1.79 -4.00 7.14
N ALA A 62 -2.60 -4.93 7.65
CA ALA A 62 -2.78 -6.25 7.02
C ALA A 62 -1.42 -6.83 6.60
N SER A 63 -1.30 -7.54 5.47
CA SER A 63 0.00 -8.09 5.05
C SER A 63 1.06 -7.05 4.66
N VAL A 64 0.78 -5.73 4.68
CA VAL A 64 1.79 -4.69 4.39
C VAL A 64 2.89 -4.63 5.46
N PHE A 65 2.63 -5.09 6.70
CA PHE A 65 3.68 -5.16 7.74
C PHE A 65 4.88 -6.03 7.34
N LYS A 66 4.73 -6.93 6.36
CA LYS A 66 5.82 -7.77 5.87
C LYS A 66 6.92 -6.95 5.18
N VAL A 67 6.61 -5.75 4.68
CA VAL A 67 7.61 -4.86 4.09
C VAL A 67 8.71 -4.49 5.10
N PRO A 68 8.41 -3.91 6.28
CA PRO A 68 9.46 -3.65 7.27
C PRO A 68 10.11 -4.93 7.84
N VAL A 69 9.40 -6.06 7.90
CA VAL A 69 10.00 -7.35 8.30
C VAL A 69 11.08 -7.77 7.31
N ILE A 70 10.82 -7.69 6.00
CA ILE A 70 11.80 -8.03 4.95
C ILE A 70 12.96 -7.02 4.92
N VAL A 71 12.68 -5.72 5.14
CA VAL A 71 13.73 -4.71 5.27
C VAL A 71 14.69 -5.05 6.42
N GLU A 72 14.15 -5.45 7.57
CA GLU A 72 14.97 -5.87 8.71
C GLU A 72 15.72 -7.17 8.45
N TYR A 73 15.10 -8.14 7.77
CA TYR A 73 15.75 -9.39 7.36
C TYR A 73 17.01 -9.11 6.52
N PHE A 74 16.90 -8.30 5.46
CA PHE A 74 18.06 -7.92 4.65
C PHE A 74 19.10 -7.13 5.45
N ARG A 75 18.67 -6.23 6.35
CA ARG A 75 19.61 -5.49 7.21
C ARG A 75 20.40 -6.41 8.14
N GLN A 76 19.81 -7.51 8.62
CA GLN A 76 20.49 -8.51 9.43
C GLN A 76 21.40 -9.42 8.62
N MET A 77 21.00 -9.77 7.38
CA MET A 77 21.88 -10.46 6.43
C MET A 77 23.13 -9.62 6.14
N ASP A 78 22.98 -8.34 5.81
CA ASP A 78 24.10 -7.42 5.55
C ASP A 78 25.01 -7.27 6.77
N ALA A 79 24.45 -7.37 7.98
CA ALA A 79 25.20 -7.35 9.23
C ALA A 79 25.85 -8.71 9.59
N GLY A 80 25.71 -9.74 8.76
CA GLY A 80 26.24 -11.09 9.00
C GLY A 80 25.56 -11.82 10.16
N LYS A 81 24.34 -11.42 10.54
CA LYS A 81 23.60 -12.01 11.67
C LYS A 81 22.66 -13.12 11.27
N LEU A 82 22.21 -13.12 10.02
CA LEU A 82 21.34 -14.14 9.44
C LEU A 82 22.04 -14.76 8.23
N ASN A 83 21.88 -16.07 8.07
CA ASN A 83 22.27 -16.79 6.87
C ASN A 83 21.01 -17.07 6.04
N PRO A 84 20.89 -16.56 4.79
CA PRO A 84 19.74 -16.85 3.94
C PRO A 84 19.63 -18.33 3.54
N ASP A 85 20.74 -19.08 3.62
CA ASP A 85 20.76 -20.51 3.30
C ASP A 85 20.50 -21.39 4.55
N GLU A 86 20.09 -20.79 5.68
CA GLU A 86 19.70 -21.54 6.87
C GLU A 86 18.45 -22.36 6.59
N VAL A 87 18.56 -23.69 6.74
CA VAL A 87 17.44 -24.59 6.52
C VAL A 87 16.59 -24.67 7.79
N HIS A 88 15.33 -24.30 7.65
CA HIS A 88 14.28 -24.54 8.63
C HIS A 88 13.43 -25.74 8.20
N TYR A 89 13.03 -26.58 9.14
CA TYR A 89 12.14 -27.70 8.87
C TYR A 89 10.72 -27.29 9.23
N LEU A 90 9.83 -27.28 8.23
CA LEU A 90 8.45 -26.89 8.43
C LEU A 90 7.75 -27.87 9.39
N THR A 91 7.22 -27.39 10.50
CA THR A 91 6.37 -28.17 11.40
C THR A 91 4.89 -27.88 11.13
N ASP A 92 4.00 -28.78 11.54
CA ASP A 92 2.57 -28.50 11.46
C ASP A 92 2.14 -27.30 12.32
N ALA A 93 2.90 -26.97 13.37
CA ALA A 93 2.65 -25.80 14.22
C ALA A 93 2.95 -24.46 13.51
N ASP A 94 3.82 -24.46 12.50
CA ASP A 94 4.15 -23.27 11.71
C ASP A 94 3.05 -22.93 10.68
N LYS A 95 2.17 -23.89 10.38
CA LYS A 95 1.13 -23.75 9.36
C LYS A 95 -0.03 -22.94 9.91
N VAL A 96 -0.23 -21.76 9.32
CA VAL A 96 -1.38 -20.90 9.61
C VAL A 96 -2.37 -20.84 8.43
N PRO A 97 -3.67 -20.65 8.70
CA PRO A 97 -4.65 -20.37 7.65
C PRO A 97 -4.33 -19.08 6.90
N GLY A 98 -4.93 -18.91 5.71
CA GLY A 98 -4.79 -17.71 4.89
C GLY A 98 -4.16 -17.99 3.53
N SER A 99 -3.48 -16.99 2.98
CA SER A 99 -2.75 -17.09 1.71
C SER A 99 -1.29 -17.47 1.94
N GLY A 100 -0.73 -18.26 1.03
CA GLY A 100 0.66 -18.72 1.10
C GLY A 100 0.77 -20.22 0.83
N ILE A 101 1.97 -20.65 0.44
CA ILE A 101 2.24 -22.04 0.03
C ILE A 101 2.54 -22.96 1.21
N LEU A 102 3.04 -22.45 2.34
CA LEU A 102 3.57 -23.27 3.44
C LEU A 102 2.55 -24.26 4.01
N LYS A 103 1.27 -23.89 4.08
CA LYS A 103 0.19 -24.77 4.54
C LYS A 103 -0.06 -25.98 3.62
N GLU A 104 0.32 -25.88 2.34
CA GLU A 104 0.15 -26.95 1.34
C GLU A 104 1.36 -27.91 1.32
N LEU A 105 2.43 -27.56 2.03
CA LEU A 105 3.66 -28.36 2.09
C LEU A 105 3.56 -29.45 3.18
N THR A 106 4.28 -30.54 2.99
CA THR A 106 4.35 -31.64 3.96
C THR A 106 5.18 -31.22 5.19
N GLU A 107 4.81 -31.71 6.37
CA GLU A 107 5.64 -31.58 7.57
C GLU A 107 7.05 -32.18 7.34
N GLY A 108 8.07 -31.55 7.91
CA GLY A 108 9.47 -31.92 7.77
C GLY A 108 10.10 -31.47 6.46
N MET A 109 9.37 -30.75 5.60
CA MET A 109 9.92 -30.18 4.38
C MET A 109 10.96 -29.09 4.72
N PRO A 110 12.19 -29.17 4.17
CA PRO A 110 13.18 -28.13 4.36
C PRO A 110 12.79 -26.87 3.58
N VAL A 111 12.87 -25.72 4.23
CA VAL A 111 12.63 -24.39 3.66
C VAL A 111 13.75 -23.45 4.11
N THR A 112 13.99 -22.41 3.33
CA THR A 112 14.96 -21.33 3.59
C THR A 112 14.25 -20.00 3.50
#